data_AF-A0A7K4AYR9-F1
#
_entry.id   AF-A0A7K4AYR9-F1
#
_cell.length_a   1.000
_cell.length_b   1.000
_cell.length_c   1.000
_cell.angle_alpha   90.00
_cell.angle_beta   90.00
_cell.angle_gamma   90.00
#
_symmetry.space_group_name_H-M   'P 1'
#
loop_
_entity.id
_entity.type
_entity.pdbx_description
1 polymer ?
#
loop_
_entity_poly.entity_id
_entity_poly.type
_entity_poly.pdbx_seq_one_letter_code
_entity_poly.pdbx_strand_id
1 'polypeptide(L)'
;MQMNAEELREIVIKSYKLTVLMPKPSKKEGKYAIESRSKFKSLPEALRQMEDASASITHFVKSAAYFLPRKDAGTRPDQMLPFMDRLLEYVNELNGSGVDAEKVREKLQYLIGYANWNADAICAVLTANGGDKAKSEGTIRNMLEAELKVVGAGDEVEKVFELVKGWLPYAGDVHSGTEGRDRGQWGQARTGQQQRRRY
;
A
#
# COMPACT_ATOMS: atom_id res chain seq x y z
N MET A 1 -1.19 -22.66 -17.39
CA MET A 1 -1.12 -22.03 -18.73
C MET A 1 -0.11 -20.90 -18.62
N GLN A 2 0.61 -20.50 -19.66
CA GLN A 2 1.58 -19.40 -19.54
C GLN A 2 0.91 -18.09 -19.98
N MET A 3 0.87 -17.09 -19.10
CA MET A 3 0.36 -15.75 -19.44
C MET A 3 1.15 -15.19 -20.63
N ASN A 4 0.44 -14.65 -21.63
CA ASN A 4 1.12 -14.04 -22.76
C ASN A 4 1.69 -12.66 -22.38
N ALA A 5 2.57 -12.12 -23.23
CA ALA A 5 3.27 -10.87 -22.94
C ALA A 5 2.32 -9.67 -22.77
N GLU A 6 1.23 -9.60 -23.54
CA GLU A 6 0.25 -8.53 -23.45
C GLU A 6 -0.56 -8.58 -22.16
N GLU A 7 -0.97 -9.78 -21.75
CA GLU A 7 -1.68 -10.02 -20.49
C GLU A 7 -0.80 -9.68 -19.29
N LEU A 8 0.49 -10.02 -19.36
CA LEU A 8 1.46 -9.66 -18.33
C LEU A 8 1.68 -8.14 -18.28
N ARG A 9 1.82 -7.49 -19.44
CA ARG A 9 1.91 -6.03 -19.54
C ARG A 9 0.73 -5.35 -18.86
N GLU A 10 -0.49 -5.79 -19.17
CA GLU A 10 -1.72 -5.25 -18.59
C GLU A 10 -1.76 -5.44 -17.07
N ILE A 11 -1.45 -6.66 -16.60
CA ILE A 11 -1.48 -7.00 -15.17
C ILE A 11 -0.47 -6.17 -14.38
N VAL A 12 0.77 -6.01 -14.86
CA VAL A 12 1.79 -5.22 -14.19
C VAL A 12 1.33 -3.76 -14.06
N ILE A 13 0.81 -3.16 -15.14
CA ILE A 13 0.32 -1.77 -15.08
C ILE A 13 -0.89 -1.63 -14.14
N LYS A 14 -1.88 -2.53 -14.24
CA LYS A 14 -3.05 -2.54 -13.35
C LYS A 14 -2.65 -2.74 -11.89
N SER A 15 -1.61 -3.52 -11.62
CA SER A 15 -1.12 -3.77 -10.27
C SER A 15 -0.58 -2.51 -9.60
N TYR A 16 0.13 -1.63 -10.33
CA TYR A 16 0.56 -0.33 -9.81
C TYR A 16 -0.61 0.60 -9.48
N LYS A 17 -1.64 0.61 -10.32
CA LYS A 17 -2.88 1.37 -10.06
C LYS A 17 -3.59 0.87 -8.80
N LEU A 18 -3.53 -0.43 -8.51
CA LEU A 18 -4.00 -0.99 -7.23
C LEU A 18 -3.07 -0.61 -6.08
N THR A 19 -1.76 -0.78 -6.23
CA THR A 19 -0.77 -0.53 -5.18
C THR A 19 -0.96 0.86 -4.59
N VAL A 20 -1.06 1.90 -5.42
CA VAL A 20 -1.14 3.29 -4.93
C VAL A 20 -2.42 3.64 -4.17
N LEU A 21 -3.45 2.80 -4.28
CA LEU A 21 -4.70 2.92 -3.51
C LEU A 21 -4.61 2.27 -2.12
N MET A 22 -3.53 1.53 -1.83
CA MET A 22 -3.25 1.08 -0.48
C MET A 22 -2.87 2.27 0.42
N PRO A 23 -2.94 2.12 1.76
CA PRO A 23 -2.50 3.14 2.69
C PRO A 23 -1.03 3.46 2.47
N LYS A 24 -0.70 4.74 2.61
CA LYS A 24 0.67 5.21 2.40
C LYS A 24 1.64 4.53 3.36
N PRO A 25 2.87 4.21 2.91
CA PRO A 25 3.93 3.75 3.80
C PRO A 25 4.18 4.74 4.93
N SER A 26 4.29 4.24 6.15
CA SER A 26 4.70 5.01 7.33
C SER A 26 6.01 4.45 7.89
N LYS A 27 6.83 5.34 8.46
CA LYS A 27 8.12 4.96 9.06
C LYS A 27 7.88 4.55 10.52
N LYS A 28 8.24 3.32 10.86
CA LYS A 28 8.20 2.77 12.21
C LYS A 28 9.48 2.01 12.49
N GLU A 29 10.12 2.28 13.64
CA GLU A 29 11.37 1.61 14.05
C GLU A 29 12.47 1.65 12.97
N GLY A 30 12.56 2.78 12.25
CA GLY A 30 13.55 2.97 11.19
C GLY A 30 13.23 2.30 9.85
N LYS A 31 12.11 1.58 9.72
CA LYS A 31 11.68 0.93 8.48
C LYS A 31 10.35 1.50 8.00
N TYR A 32 10.19 1.64 6.69
CA TYR A 32 8.90 1.96 6.09
C TYR A 32 8.06 0.69 5.95
N ALA A 33 6.79 0.77 6.34
CA ALA A 33 5.84 -0.34 6.24
C ALA A 33 4.41 0.17 6.04
N ILE A 34 3.52 -0.74 5.63
CA ILE A 34 2.07 -0.50 5.54
C ILE A 34 1.40 -1.43 6.56
N GLU A 35 1.02 -0.90 7.73
CA GLU A 35 0.58 -1.72 8.89
C GLU A 35 -0.68 -2.56 8.62
N SER A 36 -1.62 -2.07 7.81
CA SER A 36 -2.85 -2.78 7.45
C SER A 36 -2.70 -3.86 6.38
N ARG A 37 -1.48 -4.06 5.86
CA ARG A 37 -1.27 -4.91 4.68
C ARG A 37 -1.27 -6.42 4.96
N SER A 38 -1.17 -6.85 6.22
CA SER A 38 -1.16 -8.28 6.59
C SER A 38 -2.37 -9.06 6.07
N LYS A 39 -3.54 -8.43 6.08
CA LYS A 39 -4.78 -9.00 5.52
C LYS A 39 -4.71 -9.18 3.99
N PHE A 40 -4.05 -8.27 3.28
CA PHE A 40 -3.96 -8.31 1.82
C PHE A 40 -2.92 -9.29 1.30
N LYS A 41 -1.90 -9.61 2.11
CA LYS A 41 -0.89 -10.61 1.76
C LYS A 41 -1.46 -12.02 1.64
N SER A 42 -2.53 -12.34 2.37
CA SER A 42 -3.20 -13.65 2.31
C SER A 42 -4.36 -13.72 1.31
N LEU A 43 -4.73 -12.62 0.64
CA LEU A 43 -5.79 -12.63 -0.38
C LEU A 43 -5.54 -13.64 -1.52
N PRO A 44 -4.30 -13.78 -2.06
CA PRO A 44 -4.03 -14.81 -3.07
C PRO A 44 -4.27 -16.23 -2.56
N GLU A 45 -4.13 -16.49 -1.26
CA GLU A 45 -4.40 -17.80 -0.66
C GLU A 45 -5.90 -18.11 -0.68
N ALA A 46 -6.77 -17.11 -0.47
CA ALA A 46 -8.22 -17.30 -0.57
C ALA A 46 -8.65 -17.77 -1.98
N LEU A 47 -7.91 -17.36 -3.02
CA LEU A 47 -8.11 -17.82 -4.40
C LEU A 47 -7.61 -19.26 -4.65
N ARG A 48 -6.97 -19.92 -3.67
CA ARG A 48 -6.46 -21.30 -3.76
C ARG A 48 -7.19 -22.29 -2.86
N GLN A 49 -8.05 -21.79 -1.97
CA GLN A 49 -8.74 -22.63 -0.98
C GLN A 49 -9.79 -23.56 -1.59
N MET A 50 -10.28 -23.25 -2.79
CA MET A 50 -11.35 -24.02 -3.45
C MET A 50 -10.83 -24.58 -4.78
N GLU A 51 -11.13 -25.85 -5.03
CA GLU A 51 -10.75 -26.56 -6.27
C GLU A 51 -11.42 -25.92 -7.48
N ASP A 52 -12.74 -25.70 -7.40
CA ASP A 52 -13.52 -25.02 -8.43
C ASP A 52 -13.19 -23.51 -8.49
N ALA A 53 -12.73 -23.05 -9.66
CA ALA A 53 -12.32 -21.67 -9.85
C ALA A 53 -13.49 -20.66 -9.74
N SER A 54 -14.68 -21.03 -10.20
CA SER A 54 -15.86 -20.14 -10.13
C SER A 54 -16.30 -19.92 -8.68
N ALA A 55 -16.34 -20.99 -7.90
CA ALA A 55 -16.60 -20.96 -6.46
C ALA A 55 -15.51 -20.18 -5.73
N SER A 56 -14.24 -20.36 -6.11
CA SER A 56 -13.11 -19.62 -5.54
C SER A 56 -13.24 -18.10 -5.77
N ILE A 57 -13.54 -17.68 -7.01
CA ILE A 57 -13.75 -16.26 -7.35
C ILE A 57 -14.98 -15.71 -6.61
N THR A 58 -16.07 -16.47 -6.56
CA THR A 58 -17.29 -16.08 -5.83
C THR A 58 -17.03 -15.91 -4.34
N HIS A 59 -16.29 -16.84 -3.73
CA HIS A 59 -15.89 -16.76 -2.34
C HIS A 59 -14.96 -15.59 -2.12
N PHE A 60 -13.98 -15.36 -3.00
CA PHE A 60 -13.09 -14.20 -2.95
C PHE A 60 -13.87 -12.87 -2.96
N VAL A 61 -14.83 -12.69 -3.86
CA VAL A 61 -15.66 -11.47 -3.94
C VAL A 61 -16.46 -11.26 -2.65
N LYS A 62 -17.07 -12.33 -2.11
CA LYS A 62 -17.79 -12.26 -0.83
C LYS A 62 -16.85 -11.99 0.34
N SER A 63 -15.66 -12.59 0.32
CA SER A 63 -14.70 -12.52 1.40
C SER A 63 -13.90 -11.22 1.41
N ALA A 64 -13.83 -10.53 0.28
CA ALA A 64 -13.15 -9.24 0.11
C ALA A 64 -13.54 -8.24 1.22
N ALA A 65 -14.81 -8.23 1.64
CA ALA A 65 -15.29 -7.40 2.74
C ALA A 65 -14.65 -7.73 4.11
N TYR A 66 -14.29 -8.99 4.39
CA TYR A 66 -13.62 -9.38 5.64
C TYR A 66 -12.15 -8.94 5.69
N PHE A 67 -11.55 -8.62 4.55
CA PHE A 67 -10.19 -8.10 4.45
C PHE A 67 -10.10 -6.60 4.74
N LEU A 68 -11.23 -5.89 4.85
CA LEU A 68 -11.24 -4.53 5.38
C LEU A 68 -10.67 -4.51 6.82
N PRO A 69 -9.83 -3.54 7.19
CA PRO A 69 -9.34 -3.37 8.54
C PRO A 69 -10.52 -3.29 9.50
N ARG A 70 -10.42 -3.97 10.64
CA ARG A 70 -11.39 -3.75 11.71
C ARG A 70 -11.13 -2.37 12.31
N LYS A 71 -12.15 -1.75 12.88
CA LYS A 71 -12.14 -0.37 13.42
C LYS A 71 -11.00 -0.09 14.42
N ASP A 72 -10.44 -1.14 15.00
CA ASP A 72 -9.39 -1.18 16.02
C ASP A 72 -7.95 -1.37 15.48
N ALA A 73 -7.76 -1.59 14.17
CA ALA A 73 -6.45 -1.94 13.59
C ALA A 73 -5.55 -0.74 13.22
N GLY A 74 -5.82 0.47 13.72
CA GLY A 74 -5.05 1.68 13.43
C GLY A 74 -5.17 2.23 11.99
N THR A 75 -5.67 1.42 11.04
CA THR A 75 -6.08 1.86 9.70
C THR A 75 -7.59 1.98 9.65
N ARG A 76 -8.11 3.14 9.23
CA ARG A 76 -9.56 3.31 9.15
C ARG A 76 -10.11 2.52 7.95
N PRO A 77 -11.27 1.85 8.06
CA PRO A 77 -11.84 1.09 6.95
C PRO A 77 -11.97 1.89 5.64
N ASP A 78 -12.26 3.19 5.73
CA ASP A 78 -12.39 4.10 4.58
C ASP A 78 -11.09 4.29 3.79
N GLN A 79 -9.92 4.11 4.41
CA GLN A 79 -8.63 4.21 3.70
C GLN A 79 -8.40 3.02 2.77
N MET A 80 -9.11 1.90 2.98
CA MET A 80 -9.00 0.70 2.17
C MET A 80 -10.11 0.55 1.13
N LEU A 81 -11.21 1.29 1.27
CA LEU A 81 -12.32 1.23 0.31
C LEU A 81 -11.86 1.49 -1.14
N PRO A 82 -11.03 2.51 -1.45
CA PRO A 82 -10.60 2.74 -2.82
C PRO A 82 -9.88 1.55 -3.45
N PHE A 83 -9.01 0.88 -2.67
CA PHE A 83 -8.32 -0.33 -3.11
C PHE A 83 -9.32 -1.46 -3.38
N MET A 84 -10.25 -1.69 -2.47
CA MET A 84 -11.25 -2.76 -2.58
C MET A 84 -12.19 -2.54 -3.75
N ASP A 85 -12.72 -1.33 -3.92
CA ASP A 85 -13.62 -0.99 -5.01
C ASP A 85 -12.93 -1.22 -6.35
N ARG A 86 -11.67 -0.76 -6.48
CA ARG A 86 -10.90 -0.95 -7.71
C ARG A 86 -10.57 -2.42 -7.99
N LEU A 87 -10.30 -3.21 -6.94
CA LEU A 87 -10.07 -4.65 -7.08
C LEU A 87 -11.33 -5.37 -7.56
N LEU A 88 -12.50 -5.04 -7.01
CA LEU A 88 -13.79 -5.60 -7.43
C LEU A 88 -14.17 -5.18 -8.85
N GLU A 89 -13.87 -3.95 -9.25
CA GLU A 89 -13.99 -3.50 -10.65
C GLU A 89 -13.16 -4.39 -11.58
N TYR A 90 -11.90 -4.66 -11.24
CA TYR A 90 -11.05 -5.56 -12.03
C TYR A 90 -11.54 -7.00 -12.06
N VAL A 91 -12.12 -7.51 -10.97
CA VAL A 91 -12.79 -8.82 -10.98
C VAL A 91 -13.96 -8.83 -11.96
N ASN A 92 -14.80 -7.78 -11.97
CA ASN A 92 -15.93 -7.66 -12.88
C ASN A 92 -15.48 -7.54 -14.34
N GLU A 93 -14.44 -6.74 -14.63
CA GLU A 93 -13.84 -6.64 -15.97
C GLU A 93 -13.34 -8.00 -16.47
N LEU A 94 -12.62 -8.74 -15.61
CA LEU A 94 -12.08 -10.06 -15.96
C LEU A 94 -13.20 -11.08 -16.19
N ASN A 95 -14.22 -11.11 -15.33
CA ASN A 95 -15.38 -12.01 -15.51
C ASN A 95 -16.22 -11.65 -16.74
N GLY A 96 -16.37 -10.35 -17.06
CA GLY A 96 -17.13 -9.87 -18.20
C GLY A 96 -16.46 -10.10 -19.56
N SER A 97 -15.16 -10.44 -19.57
CA SER A 97 -14.37 -10.62 -20.79
C SER A 97 -14.63 -11.94 -21.54
N GLY A 98 -15.52 -12.80 -21.04
CA GLY A 98 -15.84 -14.10 -21.65
C GLY A 98 -14.72 -15.14 -21.51
N VAL A 99 -13.75 -14.88 -20.62
CA VAL A 99 -12.63 -15.77 -20.32
C VAL A 99 -13.07 -16.86 -19.32
N ASP A 100 -12.47 -18.04 -19.40
CA ASP A 100 -12.75 -19.12 -18.46
C ASP A 100 -12.38 -18.75 -17.01
N ALA A 101 -13.08 -19.36 -16.05
CA ALA A 101 -12.92 -19.04 -14.63
C ALA A 101 -11.51 -19.35 -14.10
N GLU A 102 -10.82 -20.34 -14.67
CA GLU A 102 -9.46 -20.71 -14.27
C GLU A 102 -8.45 -19.61 -14.61
N LYS A 103 -8.56 -19.07 -15.81
CA LYS A 103 -7.74 -17.97 -16.30
C LYS A 103 -8.09 -16.67 -15.60
N VAL A 104 -9.36 -16.42 -15.25
CA VAL A 104 -9.71 -15.29 -14.37
C VAL A 104 -9.06 -15.44 -13.00
N ARG A 105 -9.14 -16.63 -12.38
CA ARG A 105 -8.51 -16.93 -11.09
C ARG A 105 -7.00 -16.69 -11.14
N GLU A 106 -6.33 -17.19 -12.18
CA GLU A 106 -4.90 -17.00 -12.40
C GLU A 106 -4.54 -15.51 -12.53
N LYS A 107 -5.27 -14.75 -13.37
CA LYS A 107 -5.06 -13.31 -13.55
C LYS A 107 -5.24 -12.53 -12.25
N LEU A 108 -6.24 -12.87 -11.43
CA LEU A 108 -6.46 -12.26 -10.12
C LEU A 108 -5.31 -12.55 -9.16
N GLN A 109 -4.78 -13.78 -9.15
CA GLN A 109 -3.61 -14.12 -8.32
C GLN A 109 -2.39 -13.28 -8.69
N TYR A 110 -2.08 -13.15 -9.98
CA TYR A 110 -0.97 -12.30 -10.42
C TYR A 110 -1.19 -10.83 -10.08
N LEU A 111 -2.38 -10.30 -10.34
CA LEU A 111 -2.72 -8.90 -10.07
C LEU A 111 -2.50 -8.53 -8.60
N ILE A 112 -3.01 -9.35 -7.68
CA ILE A 112 -2.86 -9.14 -6.24
C ILE A 112 -1.42 -9.40 -5.80
N GLY A 113 -0.75 -10.40 -6.38
CA GLY A 113 0.65 -10.72 -6.13
C GLY A 113 1.58 -9.55 -6.47
N TYR A 114 1.49 -9.02 -7.68
CA TYR A 114 2.27 -7.86 -8.11
C TYR A 114 1.92 -6.62 -7.30
N ALA A 115 0.65 -6.35 -7.02
CA ALA A 115 0.26 -5.17 -6.23
C ALA A 115 0.92 -5.20 -4.84
N ASN A 116 1.03 -6.40 -4.26
CA ASN A 116 1.75 -6.65 -3.03
C ASN A 116 3.27 -6.46 -3.20
N TRP A 117 3.90 -7.12 -4.16
CA TRP A 117 5.35 -6.99 -4.38
C TRP A 117 5.80 -5.55 -4.64
N ASN A 118 5.03 -4.80 -5.41
CA ASN A 118 5.29 -3.39 -5.67
C ASN A 118 5.28 -2.57 -4.37
N ALA A 119 4.31 -2.82 -3.48
CA ALA A 119 4.25 -2.16 -2.19
C ALA A 119 5.45 -2.51 -1.29
N ASP A 120 5.88 -3.78 -1.26
CA ASP A 120 7.07 -4.21 -0.51
C ASP A 120 8.34 -3.56 -1.08
N ALA A 121 8.48 -3.52 -2.40
CA ALA A 121 9.62 -2.92 -3.08
C ALA A 121 9.74 -1.42 -2.79
N ILE A 122 8.63 -0.68 -2.87
CA ILE A 122 8.62 0.76 -2.54
C ILE A 122 9.01 0.97 -1.07
N CYS A 123 8.45 0.20 -0.14
CA CYS A 123 8.82 0.28 1.28
C CYS A 123 10.32 -0.01 1.51
N ALA A 124 10.87 -1.01 0.81
CA ALA A 124 12.27 -1.37 0.88
C ALA A 124 13.18 -0.25 0.35
N VAL A 125 12.83 0.37 -0.77
CA VAL A 125 13.56 1.52 -1.33
C VAL A 125 13.54 2.71 -0.38
N LEU A 126 12.36 3.06 0.16
CA LEU A 126 12.23 4.14 1.14
C LEU A 126 13.08 3.88 2.39
N THR A 127 13.11 2.63 2.87
CA THR A 127 13.91 2.21 4.02
C THR A 127 15.41 2.30 3.74
N ALA A 128 15.86 1.76 2.60
CA ALA A 128 17.27 1.75 2.21
C ALA A 128 17.83 3.18 2.03
N ASN A 129 17.01 4.09 1.52
CA ASN A 129 17.36 5.49 1.34
C ASN A 129 17.07 6.36 2.57
N GLY A 130 16.66 5.78 3.70
CA GLY A 130 16.41 6.50 4.95
C GLY A 130 15.22 7.47 4.92
N GLY A 131 14.38 7.42 3.89
CA GLY A 131 13.34 8.40 3.62
C GLY A 131 13.82 9.64 2.85
N ASP A 132 15.04 9.63 2.30
CA ASP A 132 15.51 10.68 1.40
C ASP A 132 14.69 10.66 0.11
N LYS A 133 13.93 11.74 -0.12
CA LYS A 133 13.03 11.87 -1.26
C LYS A 133 13.78 11.77 -2.59
N ALA A 134 14.84 12.53 -2.79
CA ALA A 134 15.54 12.61 -4.08
C ALA A 134 16.21 11.27 -4.43
N LYS A 135 16.83 10.62 -3.44
CA LYS A 135 17.40 9.27 -3.63
C LYS A 135 16.31 8.24 -3.91
N SER A 136 15.21 8.28 -3.17
CA SER A 136 14.09 7.35 -3.36
C SER A 136 13.42 7.55 -4.72
N GLU A 137 13.25 8.78 -5.19
CA GLU A 137 12.74 9.09 -6.53
C GLU A 137 13.62 8.43 -7.61
N GLY A 138 14.94 8.64 -7.55
CA GLY A 138 15.87 8.06 -8.51
C GLY A 138 15.86 6.52 -8.48
N THR A 139 15.87 5.92 -7.30
CA THR A 139 15.84 4.45 -7.17
C THR A 139 14.51 3.85 -7.68
N ILE A 140 13.36 4.46 -7.34
CA ILE A 140 12.05 3.98 -7.80
C ILE A 140 11.93 4.12 -9.33
N ARG A 141 12.40 5.23 -9.91
CA ARG A 141 12.40 5.41 -11.38
C ARG A 141 13.21 4.32 -12.08
N ASN A 142 14.42 4.03 -11.61
CA ASN A 142 15.26 2.99 -12.20
C ASN A 142 14.63 1.59 -12.07
N MET A 143 13.98 1.32 -10.93
CA MET A 143 13.24 0.07 -10.72
C MET A 143 12.09 -0.07 -11.71
N LEU A 144 11.28 0.98 -11.87
CA LEU A 144 10.16 1.01 -12.81
C LEU A 144 10.63 0.87 -14.27
N GLU A 145 11.72 1.54 -14.64
CA GLU A 145 12.30 1.43 -15.99
C GLU A 145 12.73 -0.01 -16.29
N ALA A 146 13.43 -0.65 -15.35
CA ALA A 146 13.86 -2.03 -15.51
C ALA A 146 12.68 -3.00 -15.64
N GLU A 147 11.68 -2.91 -14.75
CA GLU A 147 10.52 -3.80 -14.76
C GLU A 147 9.63 -3.58 -15.99
N LEU A 148 9.25 -2.35 -16.27
CA LEU A 148 8.31 -2.05 -17.36
C LEU A 148 8.93 -2.33 -18.73
N LYS A 149 10.25 -2.21 -18.88
CA LYS A 149 10.95 -2.63 -20.09
C LYS A 149 10.87 -4.14 -20.33
N VAL A 150 10.96 -4.96 -19.27
CA VAL A 150 10.85 -6.43 -19.37
C VAL A 150 9.49 -6.86 -19.92
N VAL A 151 8.43 -6.14 -19.57
CA VAL A 151 7.05 -6.44 -20.02
C VAL A 151 6.61 -5.62 -21.25
N GLY A 152 7.53 -4.91 -21.90
CA GLY A 152 7.22 -4.11 -23.09
C GLY A 152 6.35 -2.86 -22.83
N ALA A 153 6.34 -2.35 -21.61
CA ALA A 153 5.65 -1.12 -21.17
C ALA A 153 6.60 0.04 -20.82
N GLY A 154 7.79 0.10 -21.43
CA GLY A 154 8.76 1.17 -21.15
C GLY A 154 8.21 2.59 -21.38
N ASP A 155 7.20 2.72 -22.25
CA ASP A 155 6.47 3.96 -22.52
C ASP A 155 5.56 4.42 -21.35
N GLU A 156 5.26 3.54 -20.40
CA GLU A 156 4.39 3.81 -19.26
C GLU A 156 5.16 4.22 -17.99
N VAL A 157 6.49 4.24 -18.01
CA VAL A 157 7.34 4.50 -16.83
C VAL A 157 6.98 5.80 -16.11
N GLU A 158 6.89 6.92 -16.84
CA GLU A 158 6.56 8.21 -16.23
C GLU A 158 5.13 8.23 -15.66
N LYS A 159 4.18 7.61 -16.35
CA LYS A 159 2.79 7.54 -15.90
C LYS A 159 2.67 6.74 -14.61
N VAL A 160 3.33 5.59 -14.54
CA VAL A 160 3.36 4.75 -13.33
C VAL A 160 4.11 5.46 -12.20
N PHE A 161 5.22 6.11 -12.51
CA PHE A 161 5.98 6.85 -11.51
C PHE A 161 5.15 7.99 -10.89
N GLU A 162 4.43 8.79 -11.68
CA GLU A 162 3.61 9.87 -11.12
C GLU A 162 2.48 9.36 -10.21
N LEU A 163 1.97 8.14 -10.43
CA LEU A 163 1.06 7.49 -9.48
C LEU A 163 1.76 7.18 -8.14
N VAL A 164 2.96 6.61 -8.21
CA VAL A 164 3.74 6.17 -7.04
C VAL A 164 4.33 7.35 -6.26
N LYS A 165 4.62 8.46 -6.93
CA LYS A 165 5.23 9.66 -6.36
C LYS A 165 4.48 10.19 -5.14
N GLY A 166 3.16 10.00 -5.08
CA GLY A 166 2.34 10.38 -3.93
C GLY A 166 2.67 9.64 -2.61
N TRP A 167 3.45 8.56 -2.68
CA TRP A 167 3.94 7.77 -1.53
C TRP A 167 5.32 8.19 -1.04
N LEU A 168 6.01 9.07 -1.76
CA LEU A 168 7.29 9.59 -1.30
C LEU A 168 7.09 10.52 -0.10
N PRO A 169 8.01 10.49 0.88
CA PRO A 169 7.97 11.40 2.01
C PRO A 169 8.08 12.85 1.56
N TYR A 170 7.40 13.76 2.25
CA TYR A 170 7.58 15.19 1.99
C TYR A 170 8.98 15.60 2.43
N ALA A 171 9.58 16.55 1.72
CA ALA A 171 10.84 17.16 2.11
C ALA A 171 10.63 17.92 3.44
N GLY A 172 10.87 17.23 4.55
CA GLY A 172 10.54 17.70 5.91
C GLY A 172 10.26 16.58 6.92
N ASP A 173 9.84 15.39 6.47
CA ASP A 173 9.54 14.24 7.36
C ASP A 173 10.80 13.56 7.96
N VAL A 174 11.98 14.15 7.77
CA VAL A 174 13.26 13.56 8.20
C VAL A 174 13.55 13.83 9.68
N HIS A 175 12.67 14.49 10.45
CA HIS A 175 12.90 14.77 11.88
C HIS A 175 11.73 14.38 12.78
N SER A 176 11.87 13.25 13.47
CA SER A 176 11.52 13.08 14.90
C SER A 176 11.90 11.68 15.36
N GLY A 177 13.21 11.46 15.50
CA GLY A 177 13.76 10.19 15.93
C GLY A 177 15.04 10.36 16.72
N THR A 178 15.14 11.37 17.59
CA THR A 178 16.13 11.39 18.68
C THR A 178 15.77 12.41 19.76
N GLU A 179 15.46 11.87 20.94
CA GLU A 179 15.81 12.33 22.28
C GLU A 179 15.45 13.73 22.78
N GLY A 180 14.66 13.73 23.86
CA GLY A 180 14.44 14.85 24.77
C GLY A 180 13.89 14.37 26.12
N ARG A 181 14.53 13.37 26.73
CA ARG A 181 14.52 13.27 28.20
C ARG A 181 15.40 14.40 28.68
N ASP A 182 14.82 15.51 29.10
CA ASP A 182 15.50 16.39 30.03
C ASP A 182 14.52 16.99 31.05
N ARG A 183 14.81 16.68 32.32
CA ARG A 183 14.26 17.35 33.49
C ARG A 183 14.91 18.73 33.53
N GLY A 184 14.12 19.79 33.47
CA GLY A 184 14.64 21.16 33.48
C GLY A 184 13.68 22.16 34.13
N GLN A 185 13.59 22.07 35.45
CA GLN A 185 13.12 23.07 36.41
C GLN A 185 13.28 24.55 35.98
N TRP A 186 12.16 25.28 35.85
CA TRP A 186 12.03 26.73 35.99
C TRP A 186 10.57 26.96 36.45
N GLY A 187 10.19 27.70 37.49
CA GLY A 187 10.83 28.70 38.32
C GLY A 187 9.67 29.61 38.77
N GLN A 188 9.47 29.74 40.09
CA GLN A 188 8.45 30.59 40.70
C GLN A 188 8.61 32.06 40.31
N ALA A 189 7.50 32.82 40.16
CA ALA A 189 7.21 34.00 40.98
C ALA A 189 5.89 34.71 40.59
N ARG A 190 5.00 34.80 41.61
CA ARG A 190 4.18 35.95 42.08
C ARG A 190 3.33 36.72 41.05
N THR A 191 2.02 36.83 41.22
CA THR A 191 1.31 37.67 42.22
C THR A 191 -0.06 37.04 42.54
N GLY A 192 -0.67 37.09 43.72
CA GLY A 192 -0.62 38.04 44.82
C GLY A 192 -2.00 38.69 45.02
N GLN A 193 -2.99 37.98 45.59
CA GLN A 193 -4.11 38.63 46.25
C GLN A 193 -4.66 37.80 47.42
N GLN A 194 -4.83 38.52 48.53
CA GLN A 194 -4.94 38.08 49.92
C GLN A 194 -6.24 37.35 50.26
N GLN A 195 -6.11 36.26 51.01
CA GLN A 195 -7.08 35.92 52.06
C GLN A 195 -6.96 36.92 53.21
N ARG A 196 -8.08 37.45 53.70
CA ARG A 196 -8.21 37.91 55.08
C ARG A 196 -9.43 37.28 55.74
N ARG A 197 -9.22 36.99 57.02
CA ARG A 197 -9.91 36.05 57.91
C ARG A 197 -11.27 36.54 58.43
N ARG A 198 -12.02 35.53 58.90
CA ARG A 198 -13.09 35.56 59.92
C ARG A 198 -12.81 36.50 61.09
N TYR A 199 -13.86 37.16 61.57
CA TYR A 199 -14.37 37.05 62.94
C TYR A 199 -15.86 36.77 62.88
#